data_AF-A0A8H4ADY3-F1
#
_entry.id   AF-A0A8H4ADY3-F1
#
_cell.length_a   1.000
_cell.length_b   1.000
_cell.length_c   1.000
_cell.angle_alpha   90.00
_cell.angle_beta   90.00
_cell.angle_gamma   90.00
#
_symmetry.space_group_name_H-M   'P 1'
#
loop_
_entity.id
_entity.type
_entity.pdbx_description
1 polymer ?
#
loop_
_entity_poly.entity_id
_entity_poly.type
_entity_poly.pdbx_seq_one_letter_code
_entity_poly.pdbx_strand_id
1 'polypeptide(L)'
;MCSKEELPKNLSDASSIPKQEIQEQPGVQHEMKPQPLVHHLPTDDEHIEEYKASGKLKSKIAIITGGDSGIGRSVAALFALESCEGIAIVYLSREEKDAQETKRRIEKQSSTKVELICKDIGCEENAIEVIDTVVKKWGRIDVLVNNASEQHLGENIQDLSAEQLDRTFKSNLYAMIFLSKHAIKHMKKGSTIINTSSVTAYKGHPMLIDYSITKAGIVGFTRSLSLQLICKGIRVNAVAPGPIWTPLIKASFAPEMMEEFGKDVPFGRAGQPSEVAPCYVFLASNDSSYMSGQVLHRVSRIMRCDEQIMRIISHRIILDTLVLHPNGGTVING
;
A
#
# COMPACT_ATOMS: atom_id res chain seq x y z
N MET A 1 32.53 6.11 -3.52
CA MET A 1 31.80 7.36 -3.21
C MET A 1 30.32 7.10 -3.44
N CYS A 2 29.55 6.76 -2.39
CA CYS A 2 28.09 6.69 -2.51
C CYS A 2 27.58 8.11 -2.71
N SER A 3 26.87 8.37 -3.81
CA SER A 3 26.08 9.59 -3.98
C SER A 3 25.20 9.74 -2.74
N LYS A 4 25.26 10.89 -2.07
CA LYS A 4 24.21 11.26 -1.12
C LYS A 4 22.91 11.18 -1.92
N GLU A 5 22.04 10.22 -1.61
CA GLU A 5 20.71 10.17 -2.19
C GLU A 5 20.04 11.49 -1.85
N GLU A 6 19.89 12.36 -2.84
CA GLU A 6 19.20 13.62 -2.68
C GLU A 6 17.73 13.30 -2.49
N LEU A 7 17.31 13.27 -1.21
CA LEU A 7 15.90 13.27 -0.86
C LEU A 7 15.23 14.45 -1.57
N PRO A 8 13.98 14.28 -2.04
CA PRO A 8 13.19 15.41 -2.53
C PRO A 8 13.20 16.55 -1.52
N LYS A 9 13.24 17.81 -1.97
CA LYS A 9 13.35 18.96 -1.03
C LYS A 9 12.03 19.30 -0.38
N ASN A 10 10.93 18.99 -1.04
CA ASN A 10 9.56 19.28 -0.65
C ASN A 10 8.61 18.27 -1.31
N LEU A 11 7.32 18.41 -1.05
CA LEU A 11 6.30 17.53 -1.60
C LEU A 11 6.17 17.66 -3.13
N SER A 12 6.32 18.85 -3.70
CA SER A 12 6.23 19.04 -5.15
C SER A 12 7.32 18.27 -5.89
N ASP A 13 8.56 18.32 -5.39
CA ASP A 13 9.70 17.58 -5.92
C ASP A 13 9.48 16.06 -5.82
N ALA A 14 8.93 15.60 -4.69
CA ALA A 14 8.63 14.18 -4.48
C ALA A 14 7.51 13.66 -5.41
N SER A 15 6.63 14.56 -5.84
CA SER A 15 5.44 14.26 -6.65
C SER A 15 5.67 14.45 -8.15
N SER A 16 6.75 15.12 -8.54
CA SER A 16 7.15 15.33 -9.93
C SER A 16 7.81 14.07 -10.49
N ILE A 17 6.99 13.11 -10.93
CA ILE A 17 7.46 11.84 -11.50
C ILE A 17 7.80 12.04 -12.99
N PRO A 18 9.07 11.94 -13.40
CA PRO A 18 9.45 11.98 -14.80
C PRO A 18 9.23 10.62 -15.48
N LYS A 19 9.19 10.62 -16.81
CA LYS A 19 9.33 9.40 -17.62
C LYS A 19 10.63 8.69 -17.27
N GLN A 20 10.54 7.38 -17.05
CA GLN A 20 11.68 6.55 -16.67
C GLN A 20 11.57 5.18 -17.33
N GLU A 21 12.72 4.55 -17.57
CA GLU A 21 12.77 3.19 -18.12
C GLU A 21 12.00 2.21 -17.25
N ILE A 22 11.22 1.35 -17.91
CA ILE A 22 10.51 0.24 -17.27
C ILE A 22 11.53 -0.75 -16.72
N GLN A 23 11.21 -1.35 -15.58
CA GLN A 23 11.99 -2.41 -14.97
C GLN A 23 11.26 -3.74 -15.09
N GLU A 24 12.00 -4.82 -15.01
CA GLU A 24 11.39 -6.14 -14.80
C GLU A 24 10.87 -6.25 -13.36
N GLN A 25 9.86 -7.09 -13.13
CA GLN A 25 9.32 -7.43 -11.82
C GLN A 25 10.31 -8.32 -11.02
N PRO A 26 10.53 -8.08 -9.71
CA PRO A 26 10.15 -6.88 -8.97
C PRO A 26 11.04 -5.67 -9.31
N GLY A 27 10.47 -4.47 -9.30
CA GLY A 27 11.22 -3.24 -9.51
C GLY A 27 12.14 -2.91 -8.32
N VAL A 28 13.16 -2.07 -8.55
CA VAL A 28 14.14 -1.68 -7.53
C VAL A 28 14.05 -0.19 -7.18
N GLN A 29 13.99 0.13 -5.90
CA GLN A 29 13.76 1.50 -5.41
C GLN A 29 14.96 2.41 -5.61
N HIS A 30 16.17 1.89 -5.44
CA HIS A 30 17.40 2.67 -5.55
C HIS A 30 17.64 3.27 -6.95
N GLU A 31 16.90 2.85 -7.97
CA GLU A 31 16.94 3.41 -9.34
C GLU A 31 15.79 4.37 -9.66
N MET A 32 14.87 4.58 -8.71
CA MET A 32 13.73 5.49 -8.90
C MET A 32 14.16 6.97 -8.82
N LYS A 33 13.51 7.80 -9.62
CA LYS A 33 13.64 9.26 -9.61
C LYS A 33 12.24 9.88 -9.64
N PRO A 34 11.88 10.78 -8.72
CA PRO A 34 12.55 11.03 -7.46
C PRO A 34 12.56 9.78 -6.57
N GLN A 35 13.43 9.77 -5.56
CA GLN A 35 13.41 8.75 -4.52
C GLN A 35 12.12 8.86 -3.69
N PRO A 36 11.40 7.76 -3.43
CA PRO A 36 10.21 7.80 -2.58
C PRO A 36 10.50 8.25 -1.15
N LEU A 37 9.61 9.05 -0.56
CA LEU A 37 9.71 9.43 0.85
C LEU A 37 9.43 8.23 1.76
N VAL A 38 10.34 7.95 2.70
CA VAL A 38 10.30 6.76 3.57
C VAL A 38 9.73 7.07 4.95
N HIS A 39 10.30 8.05 5.64
CA HIS A 39 9.90 8.44 7.01
C HIS A 39 9.70 9.95 7.16
N HIS A 40 9.59 10.67 6.03
CA HIS A 40 9.28 12.09 6.00
C HIS A 40 7.83 12.27 5.53
N LEU A 41 7.04 13.00 6.30
CA LEU A 41 5.65 13.32 5.99
C LEU A 41 5.54 14.74 5.43
N PRO A 42 4.67 14.97 4.45
CA PRO A 42 4.36 16.33 4.03
C PRO A 42 3.62 17.09 5.13
N THR A 43 3.93 18.39 5.26
CA THR A 43 3.23 19.34 6.12
C THR A 43 2.21 20.16 5.33
N ASP A 44 1.39 20.96 6.02
CA ASP A 44 0.35 21.78 5.41
C ASP A 44 0.88 22.83 4.41
N ASP A 45 2.14 23.21 4.54
CA ASP A 45 2.87 24.16 3.69
C ASP A 45 3.82 23.46 2.69
N GLU A 46 3.56 22.19 2.37
CA GLU A 46 4.29 21.36 1.40
C GLU A 46 5.76 21.06 1.72
N HIS A 47 6.26 21.51 2.88
CA HIS A 47 7.53 21.02 3.41
C HIS A 47 7.42 19.54 3.78
N ILE A 48 8.58 18.92 4.00
CA ILE A 48 8.65 17.54 4.46
C ILE A 48 9.37 17.48 5.81
N GLU A 49 8.68 16.94 6.81
CA GLU A 49 9.22 16.76 8.15
C GLU A 49 9.39 15.28 8.49
N GLU A 50 10.40 14.95 9.29
CA GLU A 50 10.56 13.60 9.81
C GLU A 50 9.38 13.20 10.71
N TYR A 51 8.93 11.95 10.58
CA TYR A 51 7.88 11.37 11.39
C TYR A 51 8.24 11.39 12.89
N LYS A 52 7.35 11.96 13.70
CA LYS A 52 7.52 12.08 15.16
C LYS A 52 6.91 10.86 15.86
N ALA A 53 7.77 9.90 16.20
CA ALA A 53 7.36 8.68 16.90
C ALA A 53 7.05 8.90 18.38
N SER A 54 6.24 8.00 18.96
CA SER A 54 5.81 8.07 20.38
C SER A 54 5.96 6.73 21.12
N GLY A 55 6.72 5.78 20.56
CA GLY A 55 7.01 4.48 21.17
C GLY A 55 5.83 3.51 21.15
N LYS A 56 4.91 3.64 20.18
CA LYS A 56 3.64 2.90 20.12
C LYS A 56 3.81 1.40 19.95
N LEU A 57 4.96 0.94 19.46
CA LEU A 57 5.24 -0.46 19.12
C LEU A 57 6.37 -1.04 19.97
N LYS A 58 6.62 -0.45 21.15
CA LYS A 58 7.60 -0.95 22.10
C LYS A 58 7.44 -2.45 22.34
N SER A 59 8.55 -3.18 22.22
CA SER A 59 8.62 -4.63 22.47
C SER A 59 7.85 -5.51 21.48
N LYS A 60 7.39 -4.99 20.34
CA LYS A 60 6.75 -5.80 19.29
C LYS A 60 7.79 -6.48 18.41
N ILE A 61 7.47 -7.68 17.95
CA ILE A 61 8.18 -8.40 16.87
C ILE A 61 7.29 -8.41 15.63
N ALA A 62 7.78 -7.83 14.53
CA ALA A 62 7.04 -7.70 13.29
C ALA A 62 7.65 -8.53 12.15
N ILE A 63 6.79 -9.10 11.30
CA ILE A 63 7.15 -9.61 9.98
C ILE A 63 6.52 -8.69 8.94
N ILE A 64 7.32 -8.22 7.97
CA ILE A 64 6.86 -7.37 6.87
C ILE A 64 7.34 -7.99 5.56
N THR A 65 6.39 -8.45 4.75
CA THR A 65 6.66 -8.94 3.40
C THR A 65 6.72 -7.78 2.40
N GLY A 66 7.66 -7.81 1.47
CA GLY A 66 7.97 -6.67 0.61
C GLY A 66 8.41 -5.45 1.42
N GLY A 67 9.16 -5.69 2.51
CA GLY A 67 9.63 -4.66 3.43
C GLY A 67 10.92 -3.96 2.99
N ASP A 68 11.50 -4.41 1.89
CA ASP A 68 12.73 -3.91 1.27
C ASP A 68 12.52 -2.55 0.57
N SER A 69 11.31 -2.24 0.12
CA SER A 69 11.01 -1.06 -0.69
C SER A 69 9.57 -0.55 -0.53
N GLY A 70 9.28 0.60 -1.16
CA GLY A 70 7.95 1.20 -1.25
C GLY A 70 7.25 1.36 0.11
N ILE A 71 5.99 0.94 0.16
CA ILE A 71 5.15 1.00 1.36
C ILE A 71 5.77 0.17 2.48
N GLY A 72 6.24 -1.05 2.20
CA GLY A 72 6.81 -1.93 3.22
C GLY A 72 8.07 -1.36 3.87
N ARG A 73 8.97 -0.72 3.09
CA ARG A 73 10.13 0.01 3.62
C ARG A 73 9.72 1.13 4.57
N SER A 74 8.68 1.87 4.23
CA SER A 74 8.17 2.95 5.07
C SER A 74 7.51 2.43 6.35
N VAL A 75 6.77 1.32 6.25
CA VAL A 75 6.22 0.62 7.41
C VAL A 75 7.34 0.11 8.33
N ALA A 76 8.38 -0.51 7.78
CA ALA A 76 9.53 -0.99 8.55
C ALA A 76 10.26 0.16 9.25
N ALA A 77 10.50 1.27 8.55
CA ALA A 77 11.12 2.47 9.12
C ALA A 77 10.28 3.07 10.26
N LEU A 78 8.98 3.26 10.06
CA LEU A 78 8.10 3.82 11.09
C LEU A 78 7.93 2.85 12.27
N PHE A 79 7.88 1.53 12.04
CA PHE A 79 7.85 0.56 13.12
C PHE A 79 9.11 0.64 13.99
N ALA A 80 10.27 0.79 13.36
CA ALA A 80 11.53 0.96 14.06
C ALA A 80 11.56 2.26 14.89
N LEU A 81 11.14 3.39 14.30
CA LEU A 81 11.01 4.67 15.03
C LEU A 81 10.03 4.55 16.21
N GLU A 82 8.96 3.76 16.07
CA GLU A 82 8.01 3.45 17.15
C GLU A 82 8.50 2.41 18.16
N SER A 83 9.81 2.16 18.19
CA SER A 83 10.51 1.30 19.16
C SER A 83 10.18 -0.19 19.07
N CYS A 84 9.84 -0.69 17.88
CA CYS A 84 9.71 -2.13 17.63
C CYS A 84 11.01 -2.85 18.03
N GLU A 85 10.90 -3.99 18.73
CA GLU A 85 12.09 -4.72 19.21
C GLU A 85 12.83 -5.41 18.06
N GLY A 86 12.07 -6.02 17.15
CA GLY A 86 12.60 -6.71 15.99
C GLY A 86 11.67 -6.65 14.79
N ILE A 87 12.26 -6.56 13.60
CA ILE A 87 11.54 -6.56 12.32
C ILE A 87 12.21 -7.59 11.40
N ALA A 88 11.43 -8.53 10.89
CA ALA A 88 11.82 -9.40 9.78
C ALA A 88 11.29 -8.83 8.47
N ILE A 89 12.18 -8.60 7.51
CA ILE A 89 11.86 -8.12 6.17
C ILE A 89 12.01 -9.31 5.21
N VAL A 90 10.91 -9.67 4.55
CA VAL A 90 10.88 -10.71 3.52
C VAL A 90 10.85 -10.07 2.14
N TYR A 91 11.71 -10.49 1.23
CA TYR A 91 11.91 -9.88 -0.09
C TYR A 91 12.46 -10.91 -1.10
N LEU A 92 12.59 -10.53 -2.37
CA LEU A 92 13.17 -11.37 -3.42
C LEU A 92 14.64 -11.01 -3.70
N SER A 93 15.43 -11.96 -4.21
CA SER A 93 16.89 -11.81 -4.37
C SER A 93 17.32 -10.60 -5.19
N ARG A 94 16.54 -10.20 -6.19
CA ARG A 94 16.79 -9.01 -7.02
C ARG A 94 16.83 -7.71 -6.19
N GLU A 95 16.08 -7.67 -5.10
CA GLU A 95 15.88 -6.49 -4.25
C GLU A 95 16.91 -6.43 -3.11
N GLU A 96 17.93 -7.30 -3.09
CA GLU A 96 18.93 -7.40 -2.02
C GLU A 96 19.53 -6.05 -1.64
N LYS A 97 19.89 -5.22 -2.63
CA LYS A 97 20.42 -3.88 -2.39
C LYS A 97 19.44 -2.97 -1.65
N ASP A 98 18.16 -3.06 -1.99
CA ASP A 98 17.09 -2.29 -1.38
C ASP A 98 16.76 -2.81 0.04
N ALA A 99 16.81 -4.12 0.26
CA ALA A 99 16.66 -4.73 1.58
C ALA A 99 17.79 -4.33 2.54
N GLN A 100 19.05 -4.39 2.06
CA GLN A 100 20.22 -3.97 2.84
C GLN A 100 20.18 -2.47 3.16
N GLU A 101 19.75 -1.64 2.22
CA GLU A 101 19.60 -0.20 2.47
C GLU A 101 18.52 0.08 3.52
N THR A 102 17.38 -0.63 3.47
CA THR A 102 16.33 -0.53 4.49
C THR A 102 16.86 -0.91 5.87
N LYS A 103 17.54 -2.05 5.97
CA LYS A 103 18.19 -2.50 7.21
C LYS A 103 19.16 -1.45 7.75
N ARG A 104 20.07 -0.96 6.90
CA ARG A 104 21.08 0.03 7.27
C ARG A 104 20.46 1.33 7.78
N ARG A 105 19.36 1.80 7.17
CA ARG A 105 18.63 3.00 7.63
C ARG A 105 18.01 2.79 9.00
N ILE A 106 17.31 1.66 9.19
CA ILE A 106 16.66 1.31 10.45
C ILE A 106 17.68 1.21 11.60
N GLU A 107 18.77 0.47 11.38
CA GLU A 107 19.82 0.27 12.39
C GLU A 107 20.60 1.55 12.71
N LYS A 108 20.60 2.53 11.80
CA LYS A 108 21.20 3.85 12.05
C LYS A 108 20.30 4.75 12.91
N GLN A 109 18.98 4.63 12.79
CA GLN A 109 18.00 5.53 13.40
C GLN A 109 17.33 4.96 14.65
N SER A 110 17.53 3.66 14.94
CA SER A 110 16.87 2.97 16.05
C SER A 110 17.71 1.80 16.58
N SER A 111 17.34 1.29 17.76
CA SER A 111 17.90 0.04 18.30
C SER A 111 17.18 -1.22 17.81
N THR A 112 16.29 -1.09 16.82
CA THR A 112 15.47 -2.21 16.31
C THR A 112 16.35 -3.21 15.58
N LYS A 113 16.23 -4.49 15.93
CA LYS A 113 16.97 -5.57 15.25
C LYS A 113 16.28 -5.92 13.94
N VAL A 114 17.01 -5.92 12.83
CA VAL A 114 16.46 -6.31 11.52
C VAL A 114 16.96 -7.70 11.11
N GLU A 115 16.04 -8.57 10.70
CA GLU A 115 16.34 -9.83 10.01
C GLU A 115 15.92 -9.70 8.54
N LEU A 116 16.82 -10.05 7.63
CA LEU A 116 16.56 -10.07 6.19
C LEU A 116 16.32 -11.52 5.77
N ILE A 117 15.19 -11.80 5.12
CA ILE A 117 14.81 -13.13 4.66
C ILE A 117 14.50 -13.09 3.16
N CYS A 118 15.47 -13.49 2.35
CA CYS A 118 15.32 -13.55 0.89
C CYS A 118 14.59 -14.86 0.49
N LYS A 119 13.28 -14.79 0.25
CA LYS A 119 12.45 -15.95 -0.14
C LYS A 119 11.24 -15.56 -0.99
N ASP A 120 10.96 -16.38 -2.00
CA ASP A 120 9.69 -16.32 -2.73
C ASP A 120 8.59 -17.02 -1.93
N ILE A 121 7.67 -16.25 -1.36
CA ILE A 121 6.59 -16.74 -0.50
C ILE A 121 5.36 -17.25 -1.27
N GLY A 122 5.44 -17.39 -2.60
CA GLY A 122 4.38 -17.94 -3.44
C GLY A 122 4.08 -19.42 -3.23
N CYS A 123 4.89 -20.15 -2.45
CA CYS A 123 4.65 -21.53 -2.02
C CYS A 123 4.65 -21.68 -0.50
N GLU A 124 3.97 -22.71 0.01
CA GLU A 124 3.73 -22.87 1.45
C GLU A 124 5.00 -23.20 2.23
N GLU A 125 5.92 -23.96 1.64
CA GLU A 125 7.19 -24.36 2.26
C GLU A 125 8.04 -23.13 2.62
N ASN A 126 8.12 -22.17 1.70
CA ASN A 126 8.87 -20.93 1.91
C ASN A 126 8.21 -20.05 2.97
N ALA A 127 6.88 -20.03 3.05
CA ALA A 127 6.16 -19.34 4.11
C ALA A 127 6.44 -19.97 5.49
N ILE A 128 6.54 -21.30 5.59
CA ILE A 128 6.92 -22.00 6.82
C ILE A 128 8.34 -21.60 7.24
N GLU A 129 9.30 -21.64 6.33
CA GLU A 129 10.69 -21.25 6.62
C GLU A 129 10.81 -19.80 7.14
N VAL A 130 10.03 -18.87 6.58
CA VAL A 130 9.95 -17.48 7.06
C VAL A 130 9.47 -17.44 8.52
N ILE A 131 8.37 -18.13 8.83
CA ILE A 131 7.81 -18.16 10.20
C ILE A 131 8.81 -18.79 11.17
N ASP A 132 9.40 -19.94 10.81
CA ASP A 132 10.37 -20.66 11.64
C ASP A 132 11.61 -19.82 11.92
N THR A 133 12.10 -19.07 10.94
CA THR A 133 13.24 -18.16 11.11
C THR A 133 12.94 -17.09 12.17
N VAL A 134 11.76 -16.46 12.11
CA VAL A 134 11.35 -15.41 13.05
C VAL A 134 11.13 -15.99 14.44
N VAL A 135 10.45 -17.15 14.53
CA VAL A 135 10.19 -17.83 15.81
C VAL A 135 11.49 -18.32 16.45
N LYS A 136 12.43 -18.86 15.67
CA LYS A 136 13.75 -19.26 16.17
C LYS A 136 14.52 -18.08 16.75
N LYS A 137 14.40 -16.89 16.14
CA LYS A 137 15.13 -15.69 16.56
C LYS A 137 14.50 -14.98 17.76
N TRP A 138 13.17 -14.85 17.80
CA TRP A 138 12.48 -14.02 18.80
C TRP A 138 11.43 -14.77 19.64
N GLY A 139 11.13 -16.03 19.33
CA GLY A 139 10.21 -16.89 20.08
C GLY A 139 8.73 -16.54 19.94
N ARG A 140 8.37 -15.47 19.23
CA ARG A 140 6.99 -14.98 19.09
C ARG A 140 6.80 -14.13 17.83
N ILE A 141 5.54 -13.92 17.47
CA ILE A 141 5.13 -12.96 16.44
C ILE A 141 4.03 -12.05 17.02
N ASP A 142 4.26 -10.74 17.01
CA ASP A 142 3.29 -9.76 17.50
C ASP A 142 2.54 -9.09 16.35
N VAL A 143 3.21 -8.83 15.23
CA VAL A 143 2.62 -8.17 14.06
C VAL A 143 3.01 -8.92 12.78
N LEU A 144 2.02 -9.30 11.97
CA LEU A 144 2.25 -9.81 10.61
C LEU A 144 1.70 -8.80 9.60
N VAL A 145 2.57 -8.29 8.73
CA VAL A 145 2.20 -7.40 7.63
C VAL A 145 2.36 -8.13 6.30
N ASN A 146 1.23 -8.54 5.72
CA ASN A 146 1.17 -9.13 4.38
C ASN A 146 1.07 -7.99 3.35
N ASN A 147 2.22 -7.56 2.83
CA ASN A 147 2.35 -6.41 1.95
C ASN A 147 2.96 -6.73 0.58
N ALA A 148 3.77 -7.79 0.47
CA ALA A 148 4.33 -8.22 -0.82
C ALA A 148 3.22 -8.43 -1.85
N SER A 149 3.49 -7.99 -3.08
CA SER A 149 2.53 -8.07 -4.18
C SER A 149 3.26 -7.91 -5.50
N GLU A 150 2.75 -8.56 -6.53
CA GLU A 150 3.08 -8.27 -7.93
C GLU A 150 1.83 -7.81 -8.69
N GLN A 151 2.05 -7.19 -9.86
CA GLN A 151 0.98 -6.75 -10.75
C GLN A 151 1.51 -6.68 -12.19
N HIS A 152 0.65 -7.01 -13.15
CA HIS A 152 1.01 -7.03 -14.56
C HIS A 152 -0.10 -6.33 -15.35
N LEU A 153 0.24 -5.36 -16.20
CA LEU A 153 -0.74 -4.72 -17.06
C LEU A 153 -1.14 -5.68 -18.19
N GLY A 154 -2.44 -5.79 -18.45
CA GLY A 154 -2.98 -6.47 -19.61
C GLY A 154 -4.13 -5.67 -20.20
N GLU A 155 -4.07 -5.34 -21.49
CA GLU A 155 -5.10 -4.53 -22.17
C GLU A 155 -6.42 -5.27 -22.31
N ASN A 156 -6.37 -6.57 -22.64
CA ASN A 156 -7.55 -7.40 -22.83
C ASN A 156 -7.49 -8.63 -21.94
N ILE A 157 -8.65 -9.04 -21.42
CA ILE A 157 -8.77 -10.29 -20.65
C ILE A 157 -8.38 -11.54 -21.47
N GLN A 158 -8.48 -11.47 -22.79
CA GLN A 158 -8.10 -12.57 -23.70
C GLN A 158 -6.60 -12.85 -23.70
N ASP A 159 -5.78 -11.86 -23.31
CA ASP A 159 -4.31 -11.97 -23.27
C ASP A 159 -3.81 -12.48 -21.90
N LEU A 160 -4.70 -12.62 -20.92
CA LEU A 160 -4.35 -13.10 -19.59
C LEU A 160 -4.04 -14.60 -19.62
N SER A 161 -2.75 -14.93 -19.55
CA SER A 161 -2.30 -16.32 -19.50
C SER A 161 -2.63 -16.98 -18.16
N ALA A 162 -2.74 -18.32 -18.17
CA ALA A 162 -2.92 -19.09 -16.95
C ALA A 162 -1.73 -18.94 -16.00
N GLU A 163 -0.52 -18.81 -16.56
CA GLU A 163 0.72 -18.64 -15.81
C GLU A 163 0.75 -17.30 -15.08
N GLN A 164 0.37 -16.19 -15.74
CA GLN A 164 0.30 -14.87 -15.11
C GLN A 164 -0.77 -14.86 -14.00
N LEU A 165 -1.94 -15.43 -14.28
CA LEU A 165 -3.03 -15.53 -13.30
C LEU A 165 -2.59 -16.30 -12.05
N ASP A 166 -2.01 -17.50 -12.23
CA ASP A 166 -1.52 -18.33 -11.12
C ASP A 166 -0.40 -17.62 -10.34
N ARG A 167 0.54 -16.98 -11.04
CA ARG A 167 1.64 -16.25 -10.41
C ARG A 167 1.11 -15.09 -9.54
N THR A 168 0.21 -14.28 -10.09
CA THR A 168 -0.41 -13.14 -9.38
C THR A 168 -1.18 -13.62 -8.14
N PHE A 169 -1.90 -14.75 -8.24
CA PHE A 169 -2.60 -15.34 -7.11
C PHE A 169 -1.64 -15.91 -6.04
N LYS A 170 -0.57 -16.58 -6.45
CA LYS A 170 0.44 -17.11 -5.54
C LYS A 170 1.09 -16.01 -4.71
N SER A 171 1.55 -14.96 -5.38
CA SER A 171 2.23 -13.83 -4.74
C SER A 171 1.26 -13.01 -3.87
N ASN A 172 0.05 -12.71 -4.34
CA ASN A 172 -0.84 -11.75 -3.67
C ASN A 172 -1.81 -12.39 -2.66
N LEU A 173 -2.25 -13.63 -2.89
CA LEU A 173 -3.24 -14.31 -2.04
C LEU A 173 -2.67 -15.51 -1.30
N TYR A 174 -2.02 -16.45 -2.00
CA TYR A 174 -1.60 -17.70 -1.35
C TYR A 174 -0.52 -17.43 -0.31
N ALA A 175 0.46 -16.59 -0.64
CA ALA A 175 1.49 -16.14 0.30
C ALA A 175 0.89 -15.58 1.60
N MET A 176 -0.10 -14.67 1.51
CA MET A 176 -0.80 -14.09 2.66
C MET A 176 -1.50 -15.18 3.49
N ILE A 177 -2.18 -16.13 2.82
CA ILE A 177 -2.90 -17.22 3.49
C ILE A 177 -1.91 -18.13 4.22
N PHE A 178 -0.84 -18.57 3.55
CA PHE A 178 0.17 -19.48 4.13
C PHE A 178 0.89 -18.84 5.31
N LEU A 179 1.35 -17.60 5.17
CA LEU A 179 2.00 -16.87 6.26
C LEU A 179 1.04 -16.70 7.45
N SER A 180 -0.21 -16.30 7.20
CA SER A 180 -1.19 -16.15 8.28
C SER A 180 -1.48 -17.49 8.97
N LYS A 181 -1.70 -18.55 8.19
CA LYS A 181 -1.97 -19.93 8.69
C LYS A 181 -0.89 -20.39 9.66
N HIS A 182 0.38 -20.15 9.35
CA HIS A 182 1.50 -20.61 10.18
C HIS A 182 1.85 -19.62 11.30
N ALA A 183 1.76 -18.31 11.06
CA ALA A 183 2.03 -17.29 12.08
C ALA A 183 1.10 -17.38 13.28
N ILE A 184 -0.20 -17.68 13.08
CA ILE A 184 -1.23 -17.68 14.14
C ILE A 184 -0.85 -18.59 15.33
N LYS A 185 -0.08 -19.66 15.12
CA LYS A 185 0.38 -20.56 16.19
C LYS A 185 1.32 -19.87 17.18
N HIS A 186 1.98 -18.80 16.75
CA HIS A 186 3.00 -18.05 17.50
C HIS A 186 2.54 -16.64 17.89
N MET A 187 1.29 -16.30 17.57
CA MET A 187 0.64 -15.05 17.91
C MET A 187 -0.19 -15.20 19.19
N LYS A 188 -0.13 -14.21 20.07
CA LYS A 188 -0.85 -14.19 21.35
C LYS A 188 -1.97 -13.15 21.32
N LYS A 189 -2.79 -13.13 22.38
CA LYS A 189 -3.75 -12.04 22.60
C LYS A 189 -3.01 -10.70 22.55
N GLY A 190 -3.53 -9.75 21.76
CA GLY A 190 -2.92 -8.46 21.50
C GLY A 190 -1.98 -8.42 20.28
N SER A 191 -1.78 -9.53 19.59
CA SER A 191 -1.14 -9.55 18.26
C SER A 191 -2.10 -9.07 17.17
N THR A 192 -1.57 -8.71 16.01
CA THR A 192 -2.37 -8.23 14.88
C THR A 192 -1.82 -8.67 13.52
N ILE A 193 -2.72 -8.89 12.57
CA ILE A 193 -2.41 -9.11 11.15
C ILE A 193 -2.90 -7.89 10.37
N ILE A 194 -2.06 -7.37 9.48
CA ILE A 194 -2.37 -6.22 8.62
C ILE A 194 -2.09 -6.63 7.17
N ASN A 195 -3.11 -6.54 6.32
CA ASN A 195 -2.98 -6.90 4.90
C ASN A 195 -3.01 -5.67 4.00
N THR A 196 -2.14 -5.61 3.00
CA THR A 196 -2.17 -4.55 1.97
C THR A 196 -3.09 -4.96 0.83
N SER A 197 -4.31 -4.42 0.85
CA SER A 197 -5.25 -4.46 -0.28
C SER A 197 -4.92 -3.31 -1.26
N SER A 198 -5.92 -2.79 -1.97
CA SER A 198 -5.77 -1.67 -2.91
C SER A 198 -7.13 -1.02 -3.15
N VAL A 199 -7.12 0.25 -3.58
CA VAL A 199 -8.32 0.90 -4.12
C VAL A 199 -8.93 0.13 -5.30
N THR A 200 -8.13 -0.64 -6.05
CA THR A 200 -8.62 -1.46 -7.17
C THR A 200 -9.61 -2.55 -6.74
N ALA A 201 -9.55 -3.01 -5.47
CA ALA A 201 -10.55 -3.92 -4.91
C ALA A 201 -11.96 -3.31 -4.85
N TYR A 202 -12.06 -1.98 -4.89
CA TYR A 202 -13.30 -1.22 -4.72
C TYR A 202 -13.72 -0.47 -5.97
N LYS A 203 -12.75 0.06 -6.74
CA LYS A 203 -13.00 0.83 -7.95
C LYS A 203 -12.82 0.02 -9.25
N GLY A 204 -12.17 -1.16 -9.16
CA GLY A 204 -11.68 -1.90 -10.32
C GLY A 204 -10.49 -1.21 -10.99
N HIS A 205 -9.95 -1.83 -12.03
CA HIS A 205 -9.02 -1.18 -12.96
C HIS A 205 -9.02 -1.98 -14.27
N PRO A 206 -9.28 -1.35 -15.43
CA PRO A 206 -9.52 -2.06 -16.68
C PRO A 206 -8.34 -2.94 -17.12
N MET A 207 -7.10 -2.52 -16.83
CA MET A 207 -5.89 -3.25 -17.24
C MET A 207 -5.27 -4.15 -16.15
N LEU A 208 -5.93 -4.32 -15.00
CA LEU A 208 -5.37 -5.03 -13.84
C LEU A 208 -6.41 -6.00 -13.26
N ILE A 209 -6.97 -6.88 -14.09
CA ILE A 209 -8.11 -7.73 -13.72
C ILE A 209 -7.72 -8.76 -12.64
N ASP A 210 -6.69 -9.56 -12.90
CA ASP A 210 -6.12 -10.54 -11.96
C ASP A 210 -5.69 -9.88 -10.64
N TYR A 211 -4.94 -8.78 -10.72
CA TYR A 211 -4.55 -7.99 -9.56
C TYR A 211 -5.75 -7.48 -8.77
N SER A 212 -6.75 -6.87 -9.43
CA SER A 212 -7.95 -6.34 -8.75
C SER A 212 -8.74 -7.44 -8.03
N ILE A 213 -8.86 -8.62 -8.65
CA ILE A 213 -9.48 -9.79 -8.03
C ILE A 213 -8.69 -10.22 -6.79
N THR A 214 -7.35 -10.32 -6.87
CA THR A 214 -6.55 -10.67 -5.69
C THR A 214 -6.73 -9.65 -4.57
N LYS A 215 -6.76 -8.35 -4.87
CA LYS A 215 -6.95 -7.30 -3.86
C LYS A 215 -8.36 -7.32 -3.23
N ALA A 216 -9.39 -7.68 -3.99
CA ALA A 216 -10.73 -7.95 -3.45
C ALA A 216 -10.75 -9.21 -2.56
N GLY A 217 -10.06 -10.26 -2.98
CA GLY A 217 -9.86 -11.48 -2.18
C GLY A 217 -9.19 -11.20 -0.83
N ILE A 218 -8.20 -10.30 -0.79
CA ILE A 218 -7.56 -9.84 0.46
C ILE A 218 -8.58 -9.20 1.41
N VAL A 219 -9.53 -8.41 0.89
CA VAL A 219 -10.59 -7.80 1.72
C VAL A 219 -11.51 -8.88 2.31
N GLY A 220 -11.93 -9.84 1.48
CA GLY A 220 -12.74 -10.99 1.93
C GLY A 220 -12.02 -11.81 3.00
N PHE A 221 -10.76 -12.16 2.75
CA PHE A 221 -9.91 -12.88 3.70
C PHE A 221 -9.76 -12.13 5.04
N THR A 222 -9.48 -10.83 4.98
CA THR A 222 -9.33 -9.97 6.17
C THR A 222 -10.57 -10.03 7.04
N ARG A 223 -11.76 -9.86 6.44
CA ARG A 223 -13.04 -9.89 7.17
C ARG A 223 -13.29 -11.27 7.78
N SER A 224 -13.16 -12.34 6.99
CA SER A 224 -13.41 -13.70 7.45
C SER A 224 -12.44 -14.13 8.57
N LEU A 225 -11.14 -13.87 8.40
CA LEU A 225 -10.13 -14.24 9.40
C LEU A 225 -10.29 -13.42 10.69
N SER A 226 -10.72 -12.14 10.59
CA SER A 226 -10.97 -11.31 11.77
C SER A 226 -12.03 -11.91 12.70
N LEU A 227 -13.11 -12.46 12.12
CA LEU A 227 -14.19 -13.11 12.87
C LEU A 227 -13.71 -14.39 13.53
N GLN A 228 -12.85 -15.15 12.85
CA GLN A 228 -12.29 -16.38 13.40
C GLN A 228 -11.32 -16.12 14.57
N LEU A 229 -10.54 -15.04 14.50
CA LEU A 229 -9.47 -14.77 15.46
C LEU A 229 -9.86 -13.85 16.61
N ILE A 230 -11.07 -13.26 16.58
CA ILE A 230 -11.52 -12.33 17.64
C ILE A 230 -11.53 -12.98 19.02
N CYS A 231 -11.95 -14.26 19.13
CA CYS A 231 -11.97 -15.00 20.41
C CYS A 231 -10.55 -15.29 20.95
N LYS A 232 -9.52 -15.25 20.09
CA LYS A 232 -8.11 -15.34 20.49
C LYS A 232 -7.51 -13.98 20.85
N GLY A 233 -8.28 -12.90 20.68
CA GLY A 233 -7.82 -11.53 20.88
C GLY A 233 -6.76 -11.09 19.88
N ILE A 234 -6.77 -11.64 18.67
CA ILE A 234 -5.89 -11.25 17.56
C ILE A 234 -6.73 -10.44 16.57
N ARG A 235 -6.27 -9.23 16.23
CA ARG A 235 -6.96 -8.35 15.28
C ARG A 235 -6.48 -8.63 13.86
N VAL A 236 -7.37 -8.48 12.88
CA VAL A 236 -7.03 -8.62 11.46
C VAL A 236 -7.64 -7.46 10.71
N ASN A 237 -6.84 -6.60 10.10
CA ASN A 237 -7.31 -5.44 9.35
C ASN A 237 -6.56 -5.32 8.02
N ALA A 238 -7.03 -4.42 7.15
CA ALA A 238 -6.34 -4.11 5.91
C ALA A 238 -6.14 -2.61 5.72
N VAL A 239 -5.16 -2.27 4.89
CA VAL A 239 -5.00 -0.93 4.33
C VAL A 239 -5.23 -1.04 2.82
N ALA A 240 -5.99 -0.10 2.25
CA ALA A 240 -6.26 0.01 0.82
C ALA A 240 -5.65 1.32 0.30
N PRO A 241 -4.39 1.30 -0.18
CA PRO A 241 -3.74 2.47 -0.76
C PRO A 241 -4.36 2.87 -2.10
N GLY A 242 -4.24 4.16 -2.43
CA GLY A 242 -4.46 4.72 -3.78
C GLY A 242 -3.22 4.56 -4.68
N PRO A 243 -3.00 5.47 -5.64
CA PRO A 243 -1.76 5.51 -6.41
C PRO A 243 -0.62 5.99 -5.52
N ILE A 244 0.33 5.10 -5.22
CA ILE A 244 1.50 5.38 -4.37
C ILE A 244 2.78 5.18 -5.18
N TRP A 245 3.70 6.14 -5.12
CA TRP A 245 4.98 6.08 -5.82
C TRP A 245 5.90 5.01 -5.20
N THR A 246 6.01 3.85 -5.87
CA THR A 246 6.77 2.67 -5.43
C THR A 246 7.43 1.97 -6.62
N PRO A 247 8.40 1.06 -6.41
CA PRO A 247 9.05 0.35 -7.52
C PRO A 247 8.08 -0.52 -8.34
N LEU A 248 6.96 -0.93 -7.74
CA LEU A 248 5.89 -1.64 -8.42
C LEU A 248 5.36 -0.86 -9.64
N ILE A 249 5.38 0.48 -9.59
CA ILE A 249 4.97 1.34 -10.70
C ILE A 249 5.99 1.28 -11.84
N LYS A 250 7.29 1.39 -11.52
CA LYS A 250 8.36 1.24 -12.52
C LYS A 250 8.38 -0.14 -13.17
N ALA A 251 7.94 -1.17 -12.46
CA ALA A 251 7.94 -2.54 -12.95
C ALA A 251 6.69 -2.92 -13.76
N SER A 252 5.69 -2.03 -13.86
CA SER A 252 4.40 -2.35 -14.47
C SER A 252 3.95 -1.36 -15.53
N PHE A 253 4.20 -0.07 -15.33
CA PHE A 253 3.68 0.99 -16.19
C PHE A 253 4.71 1.43 -17.24
N ALA A 254 4.25 1.77 -18.44
CA ALA A 254 5.10 2.38 -19.46
C ALA A 254 5.52 3.80 -19.04
N PRO A 255 6.64 4.33 -19.56
CA PRO A 255 7.18 5.64 -19.16
C PRO A 255 6.15 6.78 -19.22
N GLU A 256 5.29 6.81 -20.24
CA GLU A 256 4.21 7.80 -20.41
C GLU A 256 3.18 7.74 -19.27
N MET A 257 2.82 6.53 -18.84
CA MET A 257 1.87 6.35 -17.76
C MET A 257 2.46 6.70 -16.40
N MET A 258 3.79 6.62 -16.23
CA MET A 258 4.45 7.04 -15.00
C MET A 258 4.37 8.55 -14.79
N GLU A 259 4.52 9.34 -15.86
CA GLU A 259 4.43 10.80 -15.79
C GLU A 259 3.04 11.27 -15.36
N GLU A 260 1.99 10.56 -15.78
CA GLU A 260 0.60 10.85 -15.42
C GLU A 260 0.14 10.20 -14.10
N PHE A 261 1.00 9.41 -13.47
CA PHE A 261 0.62 8.57 -12.33
C PHE A 261 0.14 9.39 -11.13
N GLY A 262 -1.13 9.20 -10.76
CA GLY A 262 -1.76 9.87 -9.63
C GLY A 262 -2.20 11.31 -9.90
N LYS A 263 -2.04 11.85 -11.12
CA LYS A 263 -2.61 13.17 -11.47
C LYS A 263 -4.14 13.16 -11.56
N ASP A 264 -4.71 11.98 -11.76
CA ASP A 264 -6.15 11.70 -11.86
C ASP A 264 -6.86 11.66 -10.50
N VAL A 265 -6.11 11.52 -9.39
CA VAL A 265 -6.72 11.58 -8.05
C VAL A 265 -6.88 13.03 -7.58
N PRO A 266 -7.78 13.31 -6.63
CA PRO A 266 -8.12 14.69 -6.30
C PRO A 266 -7.01 15.57 -5.75
N PHE A 267 -6.00 14.99 -5.09
CA PHE A 267 -4.80 15.73 -4.69
C PHE A 267 -3.89 16.09 -5.87
N GLY A 268 -4.18 15.62 -7.09
CA GLY A 268 -3.42 15.91 -8.31
C GLY A 268 -2.01 15.31 -8.33
N ARG A 269 -1.73 14.35 -7.44
CA ARG A 269 -0.44 13.67 -7.30
C ARG A 269 -0.58 12.25 -6.76
N ALA A 270 0.42 11.42 -7.06
CA ALA A 270 0.62 10.18 -6.32
C ALA A 270 0.91 10.45 -4.84
N GLY A 271 0.43 9.56 -3.97
CA GLY A 271 0.84 9.52 -2.58
C GLY A 271 2.27 8.99 -2.44
N GLN A 272 2.93 9.36 -1.35
CA GLN A 272 4.22 8.81 -0.97
C GLN A 272 4.05 7.62 -0.01
N PRO A 273 4.96 6.63 -0.04
CA PRO A 273 4.92 5.51 0.90
C PRO A 273 4.85 5.91 2.37
N SER A 274 5.57 6.96 2.77
CA SER A 274 5.54 7.54 4.11
C SER A 274 4.14 8.01 4.53
N GLU A 275 3.29 8.47 3.61
CA GLU A 275 1.92 8.92 3.90
C GLU A 275 0.97 7.75 4.17
N VAL A 276 1.35 6.52 3.82
CA VAL A 276 0.54 5.31 4.03
C VAL A 276 0.96 4.61 5.34
N ALA A 277 2.25 4.59 5.63
CA ALA A 277 2.83 3.87 6.77
C ALA A 277 2.21 4.20 8.16
N PRO A 278 1.76 5.44 8.48
CA PRO A 278 1.06 5.73 9.73
C PRO A 278 -0.19 4.89 9.97
N CYS A 279 -0.88 4.43 8.92
CA CYS A 279 -2.01 3.51 9.07
C CYS A 279 -1.57 2.15 9.63
N TYR A 280 -0.39 1.67 9.25
CA TYR A 280 0.15 0.42 9.77
C TYR A 280 0.58 0.59 11.22
N VAL A 281 1.17 1.74 11.61
CA VAL A 281 1.48 2.04 13.02
C VAL A 281 0.21 2.04 13.86
N PHE A 282 -0.82 2.76 13.43
CA PHE A 282 -2.12 2.79 14.09
C PHE A 282 -2.73 1.39 14.23
N LEU A 283 -2.77 0.62 13.13
CA LEU A 283 -3.31 -0.75 13.12
C LEU A 283 -2.46 -1.75 13.91
N ALA A 284 -1.15 -1.53 14.05
CA ALA A 284 -0.26 -2.40 14.81
C ALA A 284 -0.27 -2.12 16.32
N SER A 285 -0.60 -0.89 16.70
CA SER A 285 -0.60 -0.43 18.09
C SER A 285 -1.94 -0.66 18.81
N ASN A 286 -1.99 -0.30 20.09
CA ASN A 286 -3.22 -0.35 20.89
C ASN A 286 -4.22 0.77 20.56
N ASP A 287 -3.82 1.77 19.76
CA ASP A 287 -4.72 2.85 19.31
C ASP A 287 -5.91 2.30 18.52
N SER A 288 -5.75 1.12 17.89
CA SER A 288 -6.78 0.42 17.13
C SER A 288 -7.33 -0.81 17.87
N SER A 289 -7.30 -0.82 19.21
CA SER A 289 -7.72 -1.95 20.05
C SER A 289 -9.16 -2.42 19.81
N TYR A 290 -10.05 -1.52 19.36
CA TYR A 290 -11.45 -1.83 19.00
C TYR A 290 -11.69 -1.96 17.49
N MET A 291 -10.64 -2.15 16.69
CA MET A 291 -10.73 -2.34 15.24
C MET A 291 -10.24 -3.72 14.81
N SER A 292 -11.15 -4.51 14.27
CA SER A 292 -10.87 -5.78 13.59
C SER A 292 -11.85 -5.96 12.43
N GLY A 293 -11.40 -6.56 11.33
CA GLY A 293 -12.14 -6.76 10.09
C GLY A 293 -12.30 -5.50 9.23
N GLN A 294 -11.60 -4.41 9.58
CA GLN A 294 -11.76 -3.11 8.95
C GLN A 294 -10.74 -2.90 7.82
N VAL A 295 -11.08 -1.99 6.90
CA VAL A 295 -10.18 -1.55 5.84
C VAL A 295 -9.99 -0.04 5.92
N LEU A 296 -8.75 0.41 6.12
CA LEU A 296 -8.40 1.81 6.07
C LEU A 296 -8.06 2.23 4.65
N HIS A 297 -8.85 3.14 4.10
CA HIS A 297 -8.62 3.71 2.78
C HIS A 297 -7.61 4.86 2.88
N ARG A 298 -6.43 4.69 2.29
CA ARG A 298 -5.45 5.76 2.10
C ARG A 298 -5.42 6.17 0.65
N VAL A 299 -6.51 6.80 0.25
CA VAL A 299 -6.74 7.33 -1.09
C VAL A 299 -7.58 8.60 -0.96
N SER A 300 -7.30 9.59 -1.79
CA SER A 300 -8.17 10.75 -1.92
C SER A 300 -9.37 10.38 -2.79
N ARG A 301 -10.58 10.42 -2.21
CA ARG A 301 -11.82 9.99 -2.88
C ARG A 301 -12.81 11.13 -3.15
N ILE A 302 -12.44 12.37 -2.86
CA ILE A 302 -13.31 13.53 -3.12
C ILE A 302 -12.96 14.05 -4.50
N MET A 303 -13.77 13.81 -5.55
CA MET A 303 -13.60 14.41 -6.90
C MET A 303 -12.98 15.82 -6.84
N ARG A 304 -12.05 16.13 -7.75
CA ARG A 304 -11.42 17.47 -7.83
C ARG A 304 -12.49 18.55 -7.69
N CYS A 305 -12.21 19.58 -6.88
CA CYS A 305 -13.15 20.68 -6.64
C CYS A 305 -13.68 21.26 -7.96
N ASP A 306 -12.84 21.31 -8.99
CA ASP A 306 -13.19 21.78 -10.34
C ASP A 306 -14.24 20.91 -11.05
N GLU A 307 -14.21 19.59 -10.88
CA GLU A 307 -15.25 18.69 -11.42
C GLU A 307 -16.57 18.82 -10.64
N GLN A 308 -16.50 19.12 -9.35
CA GLN A 308 -17.68 19.46 -8.55
C GLN A 308 -18.32 20.74 -9.08
N ILE A 309 -17.53 21.78 -9.35
CA ILE A 309 -18.02 23.03 -9.95
C ILE A 309 -18.60 22.77 -11.34
N MET A 310 -17.91 22.01 -12.20
CA MET A 310 -18.42 21.70 -13.55
C MET A 310 -19.68 20.83 -13.54
N ARG A 311 -19.84 19.90 -12.60
CA ARG A 311 -21.10 19.14 -12.42
C ARG A 311 -22.22 19.99 -11.83
N ILE A 312 -21.93 20.88 -10.88
CA ILE A 312 -22.92 21.82 -10.33
C ILE A 312 -23.36 22.82 -11.41
N ILE A 313 -22.42 23.31 -12.24
CA ILE A 313 -22.71 24.19 -13.38
C ILE A 313 -23.48 23.43 -14.46
N SER A 314 -23.09 22.20 -14.80
CA SER A 314 -23.80 21.37 -15.79
C SER A 314 -25.22 21.02 -15.34
N HIS A 315 -25.45 20.72 -14.06
CA HIS A 315 -26.80 20.53 -13.52
C HIS A 315 -27.61 21.83 -13.45
N ARG A 316 -26.98 22.99 -13.22
CA ARG A 316 -27.68 24.30 -13.32
C ARG A 316 -28.07 24.65 -14.75
N ILE A 317 -27.19 24.41 -15.73
CA ILE A 317 -27.48 24.68 -17.15
C ILE A 317 -28.62 23.78 -17.65
N ILE A 318 -28.69 22.52 -17.21
CA ILE A 318 -29.79 21.61 -17.59
C ILE A 318 -31.13 22.00 -16.93
N LEU A 319 -31.11 22.56 -15.71
CA LEU A 319 -32.32 23.03 -15.03
C LEU A 319 -32.86 24.36 -15.58
N ASP A 320 -31.99 25.26 -16.06
CA ASP A 320 -32.42 26.56 -16.62
C ASP A 320 -32.90 26.48 -18.08
N THR A 321 -32.70 25.34 -18.77
CA THR A 321 -33.16 25.16 -20.16
C THR A 321 -34.59 24.57 -20.24
N LEU A 322 -35.27 24.34 -19.11
CA LEU A 322 -36.52 23.58 -19.07
C LEU A 322 -37.68 24.29 -18.35
N VAL A 323 -37.75 25.62 -18.32
CA VAL A 323 -39.00 26.36 -18.03
C VAL A 323 -38.98 27.71 -18.72
N LEU A 324 -39.70 27.87 -19.84
CA LEU A 324 -40.40 29.12 -20.22
C LEU A 324 -41.30 28.84 -21.45
N HIS A 325 -42.56 28.46 -21.19
CA HIS A 325 -43.68 28.84 -22.04
C HIS A 325 -44.93 29.04 -21.19
N PRO A 326 -45.31 30.29 -20.90
CA PRO A 326 -46.67 30.60 -20.55
C PRO A 326 -47.17 31.69 -21.51
N ASN A 327 -47.87 31.29 -22.56
CA ASN A 327 -48.84 32.16 -23.22
C ASN A 327 -49.89 31.29 -23.90
N GLY A 328 -50.82 30.79 -23.08
CA GLY A 328 -52.15 30.46 -23.55
C GLY A 328 -52.94 31.75 -23.72
N GLY A 329 -53.49 31.96 -24.91
CA GLY A 329 -54.40 33.07 -25.21
C GLY A 329 -55.14 32.80 -26.52
N THR A 330 -56.36 32.28 -26.39
CA THR A 330 -57.31 32.07 -27.49
C THR A 330 -58.05 33.37 -27.78
N VAL A 331 -58.08 33.83 -29.03
CA VAL A 331 -59.14 34.74 -29.55
C VAL A 331 -59.48 34.35 -31.00
N ILE A 332 -60.78 34.16 -31.24
CA ILE A 332 -61.42 33.91 -32.54
C ILE A 332 -62.02 35.25 -33.01
N ASN A 333 -61.85 35.63 -34.28
CA ASN A 333 -62.87 36.26 -35.15
C ASN A 333 -62.24 36.86 -36.43
N GLY A 334 -62.92 36.63 -37.57
CA GLY A 334 -62.78 37.39 -38.82
C GLY A 334 -62.26 36.58 -40.00
#